data_AF-A0A8J0UAF0-F1
#
_entry.id   AF-A0A8J0UAF0-F1
#
_cell.length_a   1.000
_cell.length_b   1.000
_cell.length_c   1.000
_cell.angle_alpha   90.00
_cell.angle_beta   90.00
_cell.angle_gamma   90.00
#
_symmetry.space_group_name_H-M   'P 1'
#
loop_
_entity.id
_entity.type
_entity.pdbx_description
1 polymer ?
#
loop_
_entity_poly.entity_id
_entity_poly.type
_entity_poly.pdbx_seq_one_letter_code
_entity_poly.pdbx_strand_id
1 'polypeptide(L)'
;MKMKVLKLFKTLHRTRQSVFQNDHRALEAARQSINEEFKKNKIECSSTKISELLKFGTDVEILLRTSVVQVPEMCAEQEFQRLIRA
;
A
#
# COMPACT_ATOMS: atom_id res chain seq x y z
N MET A 1 -8.92 -12.38 8.20
CA MET A 1 -8.60 -10.93 8.35
C MET A 1 -7.19 -10.55 7.88
N LYS A 2 -6.14 -11.29 8.25
CA LYS A 2 -4.74 -11.01 7.85
C LYS A 2 -4.52 -10.85 6.32
N MET A 3 -5.18 -11.63 5.47
CA MET A 3 -5.08 -11.49 4.01
C MET A 3 -5.54 -10.13 3.48
N LYS A 4 -6.60 -9.53 4.05
CA LYS A 4 -7.12 -8.22 3.60
C LYS A 4 -6.13 -7.11 3.92
N VAL A 5 -5.54 -7.16 5.11
CA VAL A 5 -4.50 -6.22 5.58
C VAL A 5 -3.25 -6.31 4.71
N LEU A 6 -2.78 -7.53 4.40
CA LEU A 6 -1.62 -7.72 3.52
C LEU A 6 -1.90 -7.28 2.08
N LYS A 7 -3.12 -7.49 1.57
CA LYS A 7 -3.52 -7.02 0.25
C LYS A 7 -3.46 -5.50 0.20
N LEU A 8 -4.07 -4.82 1.17
CA LEU A 8 -4.04 -3.35 1.24
C LEU A 8 -2.61 -2.81 1.36
N PHE A 9 -1.78 -3.42 2.20
CA PHE A 9 -0.37 -3.05 2.35
C PHE A 9 0.38 -3.11 1.01
N LYS A 10 0.21 -4.19 0.25
CA LYS A 10 0.82 -4.35 -1.08
C LYS A 10 0.28 -3.32 -2.07
N THR A 11 -1.03 -3.06 -2.08
CA THR A 11 -1.63 -2.06 -2.97
C THR A 11 -1.06 -0.68 -2.69
N LEU A 12 -1.05 -0.22 -1.43
CA LEU A 12 -0.49 1.08 -1.04
C LEU A 12 0.98 1.22 -1.41
N HIS A 13 1.78 0.16 -1.21
CA HIS A 13 3.18 0.15 -1.60
C HIS A 13 3.41 0.27 -3.11
N ARG A 14 2.48 -0.21 -3.93
CA ARG A 14 2.55 -0.02 -5.38
C ARG A 14 2.05 1.34 -5.80
N THR A 15 0.92 1.78 -5.25
CA THR A 15 0.35 3.10 -5.53
C THR A 15 1.37 4.20 -5.22
N ARG A 16 2.07 4.14 -4.08
CA ARG A 16 3.13 5.13 -3.77
C ARG A 16 4.29 5.09 -4.78
N GLN A 17 4.67 3.92 -5.28
CA GLN A 17 5.75 3.80 -6.27
C GLN A 17 5.36 4.46 -7.58
N SER A 18 4.12 4.27 -8.03
CA SER A 18 3.60 4.90 -9.25
C SER A 18 3.39 6.41 -9.08
N VAL A 19 2.84 6.85 -7.94
CA VAL A 19 2.53 8.27 -7.68
C VAL A 19 3.79 9.10 -7.44
N PHE A 20 4.77 8.57 -6.73
CA PHE A 20 6.00 9.29 -6.34
C PHE A 20 7.24 8.85 -7.11
N GLN A 21 7.10 8.26 -8.31
CA GLN A 21 8.21 7.66 -9.07
C GLN A 21 9.46 8.57 -9.23
N ASN A 22 9.26 9.89 -9.31
CA ASN A 22 10.32 10.88 -9.50
C ASN A 22 10.69 11.64 -8.22
N ASP A 23 10.02 11.36 -7.10
CA ASP A 23 10.25 12.02 -5.82
C ASP A 23 10.71 11.00 -4.77
N HIS A 24 12.03 10.83 -4.69
CA HIS A 24 12.65 9.91 -3.74
C HIS A 24 12.37 10.29 -2.28
N ARG A 25 12.22 11.59 -1.98
CA ARG A 25 11.90 12.06 -0.62
C ARG A 25 10.48 11.67 -0.26
N ALA A 26 9.52 11.88 -1.17
CA ALA A 26 8.14 11.48 -0.97
C ALA A 26 7.97 9.95 -0.93
N LEU A 27 8.73 9.20 -1.72
CA LEU A 27 8.75 7.73 -1.66
C LEU A 27 9.16 7.24 -0.27
N GLU A 28 10.27 7.73 0.26
CA GLU A 28 10.77 7.31 1.57
C GLU A 28 9.86 7.78 2.72
N ALA A 29 9.33 9.01 2.65
CA ALA A 29 8.34 9.49 3.61
C ALA A 29 7.08 8.60 3.62
N ALA A 30 6.51 8.31 2.44
CA ALA A 30 5.36 7.42 2.31
C ALA A 30 5.67 6.00 2.78
N ARG A 31 6.90 5.50 2.54
CA ARG A 31 7.37 4.21 3.07
C ARG A 31 7.31 4.16 4.59
N GLN A 32 7.87 5.19 5.22
CA GLN A 32 7.97 5.26 6.66
C GLN A 32 6.58 5.37 7.29
N SER A 33 5.74 6.27 6.79
CA SER A 33 4.36 6.41 7.30
C SER A 33 3.58 5.10 7.21
N ILE A 34 3.61 4.40 6.06
CA ILE A 34 2.90 3.11 5.91
C ILE A 34 3.45 2.06 6.88
N ASN A 35 4.78 1.93 7.00
CA ASN A 35 5.37 0.95 7.90
C ASN A 35 5.10 1.25 9.38
N GLU A 36 5.16 2.52 9.78
CA GLU A 36 4.86 2.94 11.15
C GLU A 36 3.41 2.67 11.51
N GLU A 37 2.47 3.02 10.63
CA GLU A 37 1.04 2.81 10.87
C GLU A 37 0.73 1.31 11.04
N PHE A 38 1.27 0.45 10.18
CA PHE A 38 1.07 -0.99 10.28
C PHE A 38 1.81 -1.60 11.48
N LYS A 39 2.96 -1.04 11.88
CA LYS A 39 3.70 -1.49 13.07
C LYS A 39 2.99 -1.10 14.36
N LYS A 40 2.47 0.14 14.45
CA LYS A 40 1.65 0.63 15.56
C LYS A 40 0.42 -0.24 15.75
N ASN A 41 -0.25 -0.58 14.65
CA ASN A 41 -1.47 -1.38 14.69
C ASN A 41 -1.22 -2.91 14.70
N LYS A 42 0.02 -3.38 14.84
CA LYS A 42 0.36 -4.83 14.81
C LYS A 42 -0.23 -5.61 15.99
N ILE A 43 -0.36 -4.96 17.14
CA ILE A 43 -0.87 -5.55 18.39
C ILE A 43 -2.37 -5.30 18.60
N GLU A 44 -3.02 -4.59 17.67
CA GLU A 44 -4.43 -4.29 17.75
C GLU A 44 -5.28 -5.55 17.58
N CYS A 45 -5.99 -5.93 18.64
CA CYS A 45 -6.89 -7.10 18.65
C CYS A 45 -8.35 -6.71 18.36
N SER A 46 -8.67 -5.41 18.26
CA SER A 46 -10.03 -4.93 18.04
C SER A 46 -10.43 -5.05 16.56
N SER A 47 -11.41 -5.91 16.27
CA SER A 47 -11.93 -6.13 14.91
C SER A 47 -12.53 -4.85 14.29
N THR A 48 -13.19 -4.02 15.10
CA THR A 48 -13.73 -2.72 14.69
C THR A 48 -12.63 -1.79 14.24
N LYS A 49 -11.55 -1.68 15.03
CA LYS A 49 -10.40 -0.82 14.72
C LYS A 49 -9.70 -1.26 13.44
N ILE A 50 -9.51 -2.56 13.25
CA ILE A 50 -8.93 -3.12 12.01
C ILE A 50 -9.79 -2.77 10.80
N SER A 51 -11.12 -2.81 10.92
CA SER A 51 -12.04 -2.46 9.83
C SER A 51 -11.92 -0.97 9.45
N GLU A 52 -11.84 -0.08 10.44
CA GLU A 52 -11.62 1.35 10.21
C GLU A 52 -10.29 1.63 9.50
N LEU A 53 -9.21 1.00 9.96
CA LEU A 53 -7.88 1.15 9.35
C LEU A 53 -7.85 0.64 7.90
N LEU A 54 -8.57 -0.46 7.61
CA LEU A 54 -8.71 -0.97 6.25
C LEU A 54 -9.46 0.01 5.34
N LYS A 55 -10.54 0.63 5.84
CA LYS A 55 -11.29 1.66 5.09
C LYS A 55 -10.42 2.88 4.84
N PHE A 56 -9.80 3.41 5.89
CA PHE A 56 -8.91 4.56 5.80
C PHE A 56 -7.79 4.35 4.78
N GLY A 57 -7.08 3.22 4.83
CA GLY A 57 -6.03 2.94 3.85
C GLY A 57 -6.56 2.75 2.42
N THR A 58 -7.80 2.30 2.25
CA THR A 58 -8.45 2.22 0.92
C THR A 58 -8.78 3.63 0.41
N ASP A 59 -9.30 4.51 1.26
CA ASP A 59 -9.58 5.90 0.90
C ASP A 59 -8.29 6.65 0.51
N VAL A 60 -7.19 6.41 1.23
CA VAL A 60 -5.87 6.93 0.89
C VAL A 60 -5.36 6.38 -0.44
N GLU A 61 -5.57 5.09 -0.74
CA GLU A 61 -5.22 4.50 -2.03
C GLU A 61 -5.98 5.17 -3.18
N ILE A 62 -7.30 5.36 -3.01
CA ILE A 62 -8.15 6.03 -4.00
C ILE A 62 -7.68 7.48 -4.19
N LEU A 63 -7.44 8.20 -3.10
CA LEU A 63 -6.95 9.59 -3.15
C LEU A 63 -5.64 9.69 -3.93
N LEU A 64 -4.66 8.84 -3.61
CA LEU A 64 -3.37 8.80 -4.31
C LEU A 64 -3.52 8.49 -5.80
N ARG A 65 -4.40 7.55 -6.17
CA ARG A 65 -4.69 7.23 -7.58
C ARG A 65 -5.43 8.34 -8.32
N THR A 66 -6.28 9.09 -7.63
CA THR A 66 -7.11 10.14 -8.25
C THR A 66 -6.33 11.45 -8.39
N SER A 67 -5.42 11.74 -7.46
CA SER A 67 -4.66 13.00 -7.44
C SER A 67 -3.45 13.03 -8.39
N VAL A 68 -2.89 11.87 -8.79
CA VAL A 68 -1.69 11.82 -9.65
C VAL A 68 -1.76 10.62 -10.59
N VAL A 69 -2.31 10.80 -11.79
CA VAL A 69 -2.21 9.82 -12.88
C VAL A 69 -1.05 10.21 -13.79
N GLN A 70 0.13 9.66 -13.52
CA GLN A 70 1.19 9.48 -14.51
C GLN A 70 1.35 7.97 -14.67
N VAL A 71 0.69 7.41 -15.68
CA VAL A 71 0.74 5.98 -16.00
C VAL A 71 2.05 5.71 -16.75
N PRO A 72 2.93 4.87 -16.22
CA PRO A 72 3.51 3.84 -17.04
C PRO A 72 2.85 2.52 -16.66
N GLU A 73 2.26 1.97 -17.69
CA GLU A 73 1.66 0.66 -17.85
C GLU A 73 2.41 -0.44 -17.09
N MET A 74 1.63 -1.23 -16.35
CA MET A 74 1.93 -2.54 -15.75
C MET A 74 3.39 -3.03 -15.73
N CYS A 75 3.95 -3.27 -14.54
CA CYS A 75 4.80 -4.46 -14.28
C CYS A 75 5.22 -4.55 -12.80
N ALA A 76 4.71 -5.53 -12.05
CA ALA A 76 5.41 -6.10 -10.89
C ALA A 76 4.68 -7.30 -10.26
N GLU A 77 3.35 -7.36 -10.30
CA GLU A 77 2.63 -8.48 -9.67
C GLU A 77 2.76 -9.78 -10.48
N GLN A 78 2.86 -9.68 -11.80
CA GLN A 78 3.04 -10.85 -12.68
C GLN A 78 4.44 -11.48 -12.55
N GLU A 79 5.48 -10.70 -12.32
CA GLU A 79 6.86 -11.22 -12.20
C GLU A 79 7.13 -11.86 -10.84
N PHE A 80 6.63 -11.29 -9.75
CA PHE A 80 6.80 -11.89 -8.41
C PHE A 80 6.00 -13.20 -8.23
N GLN A 81 4.87 -13.36 -8.94
CA GLN A 81 4.12 -14.62 -8.97
C GLN A 81 4.78 -15.67 -9.87
N ARG A 82 5.53 -15.27 -10.90
CA ARG A 82 6.32 -16.18 -11.75
C ARG A 82 7.54 -16.74 -11.02
N LEU A 83 8.25 -15.90 -10.26
CA LEU A 83 9.46 -16.29 -9.51
C LEU A 83 9.21 -17.21 -8.29
N ILE A 84 7.97 -17.29 -7.78
CA ILE A 84 7.63 -18.18 -6.65
C ILE A 84 7.00 -19.51 -7.13
N ARG A 85 6.70 -19.65 -8.43
CA ARG A 85 6.13 -20.88 -9.03
C ARG A 85 7.10 -21.62 -9.98
N ALA A 86 8.30 -21.10 -10.19
CA ALA A 86 9.38 -21.73 -10.96
C ALA A 86 10.47 -22.22 -9.98
#